data_AF-A0A8R7QNB3-F1
#
_entry.id   AF-A0A8R7QNB3-F1
#
_cell.length_a   1.000
_cell.length_b   1.000
_cell.length_c   1.000
_cell.angle_alpha   90.00
_cell.angle_beta   90.00
_cell.angle_gamma   90.00
#
_symmetry.space_group_name_H-M   'P 1'
#
loop_
_entity.id
_entity.type
_entity.pdbx_description
1 polymer ?
#
loop_
_entity_poly.entity_id
_entity_poly.type
_entity_poly.pdbx_seq_one_letter_code
_entity_poly.pdbx_strand_id
1 'polypeptide(L)'
;MGYVGSHGVATLRKYKYSGVDHSIVAKYILQPFWSRFVNVFPLWFPPNMITLTGFMFLLTSALLGFLYSPHLDTAPPRWVHLAHGILLFLYQTFDAVDGKQARRTNSSSPLGELFDHGCDALACAFESLAFGSTAMCGNATFWFWVISAVPFYFATWEHYFTNTLVLPIVNGPTEGLMLIYVCHIVTFFTGAEWWAQDFRKSVPLLNWVPLVPEISLYGIVLFLMIAFAVIPTIGSK
;
A
#
# COMPACT_ATOMS: atom_id res chain seq x y z
N MET A 1 31.27 -15.64 6.04
CA MET A 1 31.31 -14.36 5.28
C MET A 1 29.96 -13.71 5.45
N GLY A 2 29.89 -12.54 6.09
CA GLY A 2 28.63 -11.80 6.20
C GLY A 2 28.27 -11.18 4.85
N TYR A 3 26.99 -11.19 4.47
CA TYR A 3 26.47 -10.52 3.28
C TYR A 3 26.80 -9.02 3.23
N VAL A 4 27.14 -8.43 4.38
CA VAL A 4 27.61 -7.05 4.52
C VAL A 4 29.12 -7.04 4.76
N GLY A 5 29.89 -6.47 3.82
CA GLY A 5 31.33 -6.30 3.96
C GLY A 5 31.71 -5.34 5.09
N SER A 6 32.98 -5.34 5.50
CA SER A 6 33.50 -4.47 6.57
C SER A 6 33.21 -2.98 6.33
N HIS A 7 33.30 -2.53 5.08
CA HIS A 7 32.91 -1.19 4.66
C HIS A 7 31.41 -0.90 4.89
N GLY A 8 30.54 -1.85 4.56
CA GLY A 8 29.09 -1.75 4.78
C GLY A 8 28.75 -1.65 6.27
N VAL A 9 29.39 -2.48 7.11
CA VAL A 9 29.21 -2.42 8.58
C VAL A 9 29.65 -1.07 9.14
N ALA A 10 30.77 -0.52 8.67
CA ALA A 10 31.23 0.80 9.10
C ALA A 10 30.30 1.93 8.66
N THR A 11 29.70 1.81 7.48
CA THR A 11 28.78 2.80 6.90
C THR A 11 27.40 2.74 7.56
N LEU A 12 26.89 1.55 7.88
CA LEU A 12 25.64 1.36 8.63
C LEU A 12 25.62 2.11 9.96
N ARG A 13 26.76 2.18 10.67
CA ARG A 13 26.87 2.93 11.93
C ARG A 13 26.74 4.44 11.76
N LYS A 14 27.00 4.96 10.56
CA LYS A 14 26.91 6.40 10.22
C LYS A 14 25.58 6.75 9.58
N TYR A 15 24.80 5.75 9.18
CA TYR A 15 23.53 5.94 8.50
C TYR A 15 22.51 6.63 9.41
N LYS A 16 21.80 7.61 8.87
CA LYS A 16 20.76 8.35 9.55
C LYS A 16 19.60 8.56 8.59
N TYR A 17 18.44 8.07 8.99
CA TYR A 17 17.21 8.22 8.21
C TYR A 17 16.91 9.69 7.93
N SER A 18 16.49 9.97 6.70
CA SER A 18 15.94 11.24 6.25
C SER A 18 14.74 10.94 5.38
N GLY A 19 13.57 11.48 5.77
CA GLY A 19 12.32 11.33 5.04
C GLY A 19 11.57 12.65 5.06
N VAL A 20 10.99 13.03 3.92
CA VAL A 20 10.16 14.22 3.76
C VAL A 20 8.84 13.78 3.15
N ASP A 21 7.73 14.09 3.82
CA ASP A 21 6.39 13.77 3.37
C ASP A 21 5.61 15.05 3.05
N HIS A 22 5.25 15.20 1.78
CA HIS A 22 4.47 16.33 1.28
C HIS A 22 2.97 16.05 1.20
N SER A 23 2.50 14.86 1.62
CA SER A 23 1.08 14.50 1.56
C SER A 23 0.21 15.44 2.40
N ILE A 24 -0.85 15.93 1.77
CA ILE A 24 -1.87 16.77 2.42
C ILE A 24 -2.73 15.90 3.35
N VAL A 25 -3.08 14.69 2.91
CA VAL A 25 -3.89 13.74 3.69
C VAL A 25 -3.12 13.28 4.93
N ALA A 26 -1.84 12.92 4.77
CA ALA A 26 -0.97 12.60 5.90
C ALA A 26 -0.93 13.78 6.87
N LYS A 27 -0.54 14.97 6.38
CA LYS A 27 -0.34 16.15 7.24
C LYS A 27 -1.56 16.52 8.08
N TYR A 28 -2.75 16.56 7.49
CA TYR A 28 -3.94 17.11 8.17
C TYR A 28 -4.88 16.07 8.76
N ILE A 29 -4.84 14.81 8.30
CA ILE A 29 -5.80 13.77 8.71
C ILE A 29 -5.08 12.65 9.46
N LEU A 30 -4.15 11.98 8.80
CA LEU A 30 -3.58 10.72 9.32
C LEU A 30 -2.49 10.95 10.36
N GLN A 31 -1.61 11.95 10.19
CA GLN A 31 -0.56 12.28 11.17
C GLN A 31 -1.14 12.65 12.55
N PRO A 32 -2.21 13.49 12.67
CA PRO A 32 -2.88 13.71 13.94
C PRO A 32 -3.50 12.44 14.55
N PHE A 33 -4.01 11.53 13.72
CA PHE A 33 -4.54 10.25 14.18
C PHE A 33 -3.42 9.33 14.69
N TRP A 34 -2.39 9.06 13.89
CA TRP A 34 -1.26 8.19 14.25
C TRP A 34 -0.46 8.70 15.45
N SER A 35 -0.31 10.03 15.59
CA SER A 35 0.36 10.64 16.75
C SER A 35 -0.41 10.45 18.05
N ARG A 36 -1.73 10.23 17.98
CA ARG A 36 -2.53 9.80 19.13
C ARG A 36 -2.46 8.28 19.31
N PHE A 37 -2.60 7.53 18.21
CA PHE A 37 -2.64 6.08 18.21
C PHE A 37 -1.35 5.43 18.74
N VAL A 38 -0.18 6.03 18.49
CA VAL A 38 1.10 5.52 19.02
C VAL A 38 1.07 5.33 20.55
N ASN A 39 0.27 6.13 21.28
CA ASN A 39 0.17 6.02 22.74
C ASN A 39 -0.60 4.78 23.23
N VAL A 40 -1.27 4.04 22.33
CA VAL A 40 -1.82 2.71 22.64
C VAL A 40 -0.71 1.70 22.92
N PHE A 41 0.46 1.87 22.28
CA PHE A 41 1.61 1.01 22.52
C PHE A 41 2.39 1.45 23.76
N PRO A 42 2.59 0.55 24.73
CA PRO A 42 3.42 0.86 25.90
C PRO A 42 4.89 1.03 25.48
N LEU A 43 5.67 1.76 26.28
CA LEU A 43 7.06 2.10 25.94
C LEU A 43 8.00 0.88 25.82
N TRP A 44 7.62 -0.26 26.40
CA TRP A 44 8.40 -1.50 26.28
C TRP A 44 8.12 -2.26 24.98
N PHE A 45 7.05 -1.92 24.25
CA PHE A 45 6.67 -2.62 23.02
C PHE A 45 7.60 -2.22 21.87
N PRO A 46 8.38 -3.15 21.28
CA PRO A 46 9.39 -2.80 20.27
C PRO A 46 8.77 -2.31 18.95
N PRO A 47 9.35 -1.27 18.30
CA PRO A 47 8.89 -0.79 16.99
C PRO A 47 8.79 -1.89 15.93
N ASN A 48 9.82 -2.72 15.78
CA ASN A 48 9.82 -3.80 14.78
C ASN A 48 8.71 -4.85 15.03
N MET A 49 8.21 -4.98 16.26
CA MET A 49 7.05 -5.83 16.53
C MET A 49 5.75 -5.18 16.06
N ILE A 50 5.66 -3.85 16.06
CA ILE A 50 4.56 -3.10 15.45
C ILE A 50 4.59 -3.35 13.93
N THR A 51 5.74 -3.13 13.28
CA THR A 51 5.94 -3.43 11.85
C THR A 51 5.50 -4.86 11.50
N LEU A 52 6.02 -5.86 12.24
CA LEU A 52 5.69 -7.27 12.01
C LEU A 52 4.19 -7.54 12.19
N THR A 53 3.56 -6.96 13.21
CA THR A 53 2.12 -7.13 13.45
C THR A 53 1.31 -6.51 12.30
N GLY A 54 1.71 -5.33 11.82
CA GLY A 54 1.13 -4.71 10.63
C GLY A 54 1.23 -5.63 9.42
N PHE A 55 2.42 -6.19 9.17
CA PHE A 55 2.66 -7.11 8.07
C PHE A 55 1.81 -8.40 8.17
N MET A 56 1.58 -8.92 9.38
CA MET A 56 0.69 -10.07 9.57
C MET A 56 -0.76 -9.79 9.16
N PHE A 57 -1.24 -8.54 9.23
CA PHE A 57 -2.56 -8.18 8.69
C PHE A 57 -2.61 -8.34 7.17
N LEU A 58 -1.55 -7.97 6.45
CA LEU A 58 -1.47 -8.18 5.00
C LEU A 58 -1.40 -9.65 4.63
N LEU A 59 -0.61 -10.45 5.35
CA LEU A 59 -0.57 -11.90 5.13
C LEU A 59 -1.93 -12.56 5.37
N THR A 60 -2.63 -12.13 6.42
CA THR A 60 -4.00 -12.59 6.71
C THR A 60 -4.96 -12.18 5.60
N SER A 61 -4.86 -10.94 5.12
CA SER A 61 -5.65 -10.43 4.00
C SER A 61 -5.43 -11.27 2.75
N ALA A 62 -4.17 -11.48 2.35
CA ALA A 62 -3.83 -12.31 1.19
C ALA A 62 -4.29 -13.77 1.34
N LEU A 63 -4.19 -14.34 2.55
CA LEU A 63 -4.68 -15.70 2.84
C LEU A 63 -6.20 -15.79 2.66
N LEU A 64 -6.97 -14.80 3.14
CA LEU A 64 -8.42 -14.76 2.89
C LEU A 64 -8.73 -14.71 1.40
N GLY A 65 -8.00 -13.89 0.64
CA GLY A 65 -8.10 -13.85 -0.83
C GLY A 65 -7.84 -15.22 -1.44
N PHE A 66 -6.75 -15.88 -1.05
CA PHE A 66 -6.42 -17.22 -1.54
C PHE A 66 -7.48 -18.28 -1.20
N LEU A 67 -8.07 -18.23 -0.01
CA LEU A 67 -9.06 -19.22 0.42
C LEU A 67 -10.42 -19.05 -0.27
N TYR A 68 -10.84 -17.80 -0.54
CA TYR A 68 -12.18 -17.51 -1.07
C TYR A 68 -12.20 -17.17 -2.57
N SER A 69 -11.07 -16.75 -3.14
CA SER A 69 -10.89 -16.43 -4.55
C SER A 69 -9.48 -16.85 -5.02
N PRO A 70 -9.17 -18.16 -5.07
CA PRO A 70 -7.82 -18.66 -5.34
C PRO A 70 -7.25 -18.24 -6.70
N HIS A 71 -8.12 -17.97 -7.67
CA HIS A 71 -7.78 -17.50 -9.01
C HIS A 71 -8.07 -16.01 -9.21
N LEU A 72 -8.54 -15.31 -8.17
CA LEU A 72 -8.87 -13.87 -8.16
C LEU A 72 -9.93 -13.46 -9.19
N ASP A 73 -10.68 -14.41 -9.74
CA ASP A 73 -11.69 -14.24 -10.79
C ASP A 73 -13.09 -14.70 -10.35
N THR A 74 -13.21 -15.15 -9.10
CA THR A 74 -14.49 -15.48 -8.46
C THR A 74 -14.81 -14.47 -7.37
N ALA A 75 -16.09 -14.09 -7.26
CA ALA A 75 -16.54 -13.17 -6.23
C ALA A 75 -16.46 -13.86 -4.85
N PRO A 76 -15.61 -13.40 -3.92
CA PRO A 76 -15.58 -13.95 -2.58
C PRO A 76 -16.82 -13.48 -1.79
N PRO A 77 -17.14 -14.11 -0.65
CA PRO A 77 -18.17 -13.62 0.24
C PRO A 77 -17.91 -12.16 0.64
N ARG A 78 -18.95 -11.33 0.66
CA ARG A 78 -18.80 -9.87 0.77
C ARG A 78 -17.99 -9.42 1.98
N TRP A 79 -18.11 -10.13 3.11
CA TRP A 79 -17.36 -9.82 4.33
C TRP A 79 -15.84 -9.90 4.14
N VAL A 80 -15.35 -10.66 3.15
CA VAL A 80 -13.92 -10.75 2.81
C VAL A 80 -13.40 -9.41 2.33
N HIS A 81 -14.17 -8.66 1.52
CA HIS A 81 -13.80 -7.30 1.12
C HIS A 81 -13.74 -6.36 2.33
N LEU A 82 -14.71 -6.44 3.25
CA LEU A 82 -14.67 -5.65 4.48
C LEU A 82 -13.42 -5.99 5.32
N ALA A 83 -13.08 -7.27 5.42
CA ALA A 83 -11.86 -7.72 6.09
C ALA A 83 -10.59 -7.17 5.42
N HIS A 84 -10.48 -7.25 4.09
CA HIS A 84 -9.36 -6.64 3.34
C HIS A 84 -9.20 -5.15 3.67
N GLY A 85 -10.29 -4.39 3.65
CA GLY A 85 -10.26 -2.96 3.95
C GLY A 85 -9.82 -2.65 5.38
N ILE A 86 -10.34 -3.38 6.37
CA ILE A 86 -9.95 -3.19 7.78
C ILE A 86 -8.49 -3.58 8.00
N LEU A 87 -8.06 -4.73 7.46
CA LEU A 87 -6.70 -5.23 7.62
C LEU A 87 -5.68 -4.29 6.96
N LEU A 88 -6.00 -3.72 5.79
CA LEU A 88 -5.13 -2.75 5.12
C LEU A 88 -5.04 -1.43 5.89
N PHE A 89 -6.17 -0.93 6.41
CA PHE A 89 -6.17 0.25 7.27
C PHE A 89 -5.31 0.04 8.54
N LEU A 90 -5.40 -1.15 9.14
CA LEU A 90 -4.58 -1.51 10.29
C LEU A 90 -3.10 -1.62 9.92
N TYR A 91 -2.77 -2.22 8.78
CA TYR A 91 -1.39 -2.25 8.27
C TYR A 91 -0.83 -0.83 8.11
N GLN A 92 -1.50 0.06 7.36
CA GLN A 92 -1.06 1.44 7.18
C GLN A 92 -0.90 2.18 8.52
N THR A 93 -1.78 1.89 9.48
CA THR A 93 -1.70 2.49 10.81
C THR A 93 -0.47 1.99 11.58
N PHE A 94 -0.17 0.69 11.51
CA PHE A 94 0.95 0.10 12.24
C PHE A 94 2.30 0.50 11.64
N ASP A 95 2.38 0.49 10.31
CA ASP A 95 3.48 1.05 9.52
C ASP A 95 3.82 2.47 9.96
N ALA A 96 2.89 3.42 9.86
CA ALA A 96 3.15 4.82 10.24
C ALA A 96 3.48 5.02 11.75
N VAL A 97 3.05 4.09 12.60
CA VAL A 97 3.20 4.19 14.05
C VAL A 97 4.51 3.60 14.55
N ASP A 98 5.14 2.67 13.83
CA ASP A 98 6.38 2.05 14.26
C ASP A 98 7.53 3.08 14.39
N GLY A 99 7.66 4.02 13.45
CA GLY A 99 8.71 5.02 13.44
C GLY A 99 8.43 6.08 14.49
N LYS A 100 7.15 6.35 14.76
CA LYS A 100 6.74 7.21 15.88
C LYS A 100 7.12 6.56 17.21
N GLN A 101 6.89 5.26 17.36
CA GLN A 101 7.30 4.51 18.52
C GLN A 101 8.82 4.53 18.67
N ALA A 102 9.56 4.26 17.59
CA ALA A 102 11.03 4.27 17.59
C ALA A 102 11.61 5.62 18.03
N ARG A 103 10.99 6.74 17.63
CA ARG A 103 11.35 8.08 18.10
C ARG A 103 10.99 8.28 19.58
N ARG A 104 9.82 7.82 20.03
CA ARG A 104 9.40 7.90 21.45
C ARG A 104 10.32 7.11 22.39
N THR A 105 10.85 5.98 21.94
CA THR A 105 11.71 5.09 22.74
C THR A 105 13.20 5.29 22.48
N ASN A 106 13.57 6.26 21.64
CA ASN A 106 14.95 6.52 21.20
C ASN A 106 15.64 5.26 20.65
N SER A 107 14.90 4.44 19.91
CA SER A 107 15.33 3.15 19.35
C SER A 107 15.29 3.10 17.83
N SER A 108 15.29 4.26 17.16
CA SER A 108 15.46 4.35 15.70
C SER A 108 16.79 3.74 15.27
N SER A 109 16.77 2.89 14.24
CA SER A 109 17.97 2.20 13.76
C SER A 109 17.89 1.89 12.26
N PRO A 110 19.04 1.75 11.56
CA PRO A 110 19.06 1.33 10.16
C PRO A 110 18.42 -0.03 9.92
N LEU A 111 18.50 -0.93 10.91
CA LEU A 111 17.88 -2.26 10.82
C LEU A 111 16.35 -2.19 10.92
N GLY A 112 15.83 -1.32 11.80
CA GLY A 112 14.38 -1.10 11.91
C GLY A 112 13.80 -0.59 10.61
N GLU A 113 14.45 0.39 10.00
CA GLU A 113 14.05 0.93 8.69
C GLU A 113 14.16 -0.09 7.55
N LEU A 114 15.24 -0.87 7.51
CA LEU A 114 15.38 -1.95 6.52
C LEU A 114 14.24 -2.98 6.64
N PHE A 115 13.84 -3.29 7.88
CA PHE A 115 12.75 -4.22 8.12
C PHE A 115 11.40 -3.64 7.69
N ASP A 116 11.14 -2.38 8.04
CA ASP A 116 9.95 -1.62 7.67
C ASP A 116 9.76 -1.50 6.15
N HIS A 117 10.72 -0.90 5.46
CA HIS A 117 10.67 -0.78 4.00
C HIS A 117 10.70 -2.14 3.29
N GLY A 118 11.30 -3.17 3.92
CA GLY A 118 11.24 -4.54 3.43
C GLY A 118 9.83 -5.12 3.46
N CYS A 119 9.07 -4.84 4.54
CA CYS A 119 7.66 -5.17 4.63
C CYS A 119 6.84 -4.39 3.60
N ASP A 120 7.12 -3.10 3.36
CA ASP A 120 6.42 -2.30 2.35
C ASP A 120 6.62 -2.81 0.92
N ALA A 121 7.83 -3.26 0.60
CA ALA A 121 8.12 -3.86 -0.69
C ALA A 121 7.28 -5.13 -0.92
N LEU A 122 7.09 -5.94 0.12
CA LEU A 122 6.23 -7.13 0.09
C LEU A 122 4.74 -6.77 0.11
N ALA A 123 4.36 -5.67 0.78
CA ALA A 123 3.00 -5.18 0.83
C ALA A 123 2.45 -4.86 -0.57
N CYS A 124 3.30 -4.34 -1.46
CA CYS A 124 2.95 -4.15 -2.87
C CYS A 124 2.37 -5.43 -3.51
N ALA A 125 2.96 -6.60 -3.22
CA ALA A 125 2.50 -7.89 -3.76
C ALA A 125 1.24 -8.41 -3.04
N PHE A 126 1.27 -8.48 -1.71
CA PHE A 126 0.15 -9.03 -0.94
C PHE A 126 -1.12 -8.20 -1.07
N GLU A 127 -0.98 -6.87 -1.10
CA GLU A 127 -2.13 -6.00 -1.29
C GLU A 127 -2.67 -6.07 -2.72
N SER A 128 -1.80 -6.26 -3.73
CA SER A 128 -2.28 -6.49 -5.09
C SER A 128 -3.10 -7.76 -5.19
N LEU A 129 -2.72 -8.85 -4.49
CA LEU A 129 -3.53 -10.07 -4.43
C LEU A 129 -4.89 -9.82 -3.76
N ALA A 130 -4.92 -9.11 -2.63
CA ALA A 130 -6.17 -8.77 -1.95
C ALA A 130 -7.07 -7.88 -2.83
N PHE A 131 -6.51 -6.88 -3.48
CA PHE A 131 -7.24 -6.03 -4.43
C PHE A 131 -7.70 -6.81 -5.67
N GLY A 132 -6.90 -7.73 -6.18
CA GLY A 132 -7.27 -8.63 -7.28
C GLY A 132 -8.51 -9.46 -6.96
N SER A 133 -8.57 -10.02 -5.75
CA SER A 133 -9.74 -10.71 -5.19
C SER A 133 -10.95 -9.78 -5.11
N THR A 134 -10.77 -8.55 -4.62
CA THR A 134 -11.85 -7.54 -4.55
C THR A 134 -12.36 -7.10 -5.91
N ALA A 135 -11.46 -6.88 -6.86
CA ALA A 135 -11.78 -6.44 -8.21
C ALA A 135 -12.24 -7.59 -9.12
N MET A 136 -12.12 -8.84 -8.67
CA MET A 136 -12.44 -10.05 -9.43
C MET A 136 -11.80 -10.03 -10.83
N CYS A 137 -10.52 -9.66 -10.89
CA CYS A 137 -9.84 -9.33 -12.15
C CYS A 137 -8.80 -10.39 -12.61
N GLY A 138 -8.68 -11.50 -11.89
CA GLY A 138 -7.85 -12.65 -12.28
C GLY A 138 -6.41 -12.25 -12.59
N ASN A 139 -5.92 -12.64 -13.76
CA ASN A 139 -4.55 -12.34 -14.22
C ASN A 139 -4.25 -10.84 -14.35
N ALA A 140 -5.26 -9.97 -14.47
CA ALA A 140 -5.05 -8.53 -14.51
C ALA A 140 -4.50 -7.98 -13.18
N THR A 141 -4.61 -8.73 -12.09
CA THR A 141 -3.97 -8.45 -10.79
C THR A 141 -2.49 -8.15 -10.92
N PHE A 142 -1.79 -8.84 -11.83
CA PHE A 142 -0.37 -8.60 -12.09
C PHE A 142 -0.08 -7.13 -12.43
N TRP A 143 -0.96 -6.47 -13.18
CA TRP A 143 -0.77 -5.07 -13.56
C TRP A 143 -1.02 -4.10 -12.40
N PHE A 144 -1.91 -4.43 -11.47
CA PHE A 144 -2.04 -3.68 -10.21
C PHE A 144 -0.78 -3.80 -9.34
N TRP A 145 -0.15 -4.97 -9.34
CA TRP A 145 1.18 -5.12 -8.72
C TRP A 145 2.22 -4.23 -9.40
N VAL A 146 2.29 -4.20 -10.73
CA VAL A 146 3.21 -3.31 -11.45
C VAL A 146 2.96 -1.83 -11.11
N ILE A 147 1.69 -1.40 -11.00
CA ILE A 147 1.33 -0.03 -10.62
C ILE A 147 1.88 0.34 -9.22
N SER A 148 1.92 -0.61 -8.28
CA SER A 148 2.49 -0.36 -6.95
C SER A 148 4.02 -0.47 -6.92
N ALA A 149 4.57 -1.50 -7.57
CA ALA A 149 5.99 -1.85 -7.51
C ALA A 149 6.88 -0.84 -8.25
N VAL A 150 6.43 -0.31 -9.39
CA VAL A 150 7.24 0.63 -10.18
C VAL A 150 7.49 1.94 -9.42
N PRO A 151 6.46 2.65 -8.90
CA PRO A 151 6.71 3.85 -8.09
C PRO A 151 7.50 3.56 -6.80
N PHE A 152 7.23 2.44 -6.12
CA PHE A 152 7.99 2.04 -4.95
C PHE A 152 9.49 1.88 -5.26
N TYR A 153 9.80 1.20 -6.37
CA TYR A 153 11.17 1.00 -6.82
C TYR A 153 11.87 2.33 -7.14
N PHE A 154 11.22 3.21 -7.90
CA PHE A 154 11.81 4.51 -8.26
C PHE A 154 11.98 5.44 -7.05
N ALA A 155 11.05 5.43 -6.09
CA ALA A 155 11.21 6.16 -4.83
C ALA A 155 12.39 5.63 -4.00
N THR A 156 12.55 4.30 -3.95
CA THR A 156 13.69 3.66 -3.26
C THR A 156 15.01 3.94 -3.98
N TRP A 157 14.99 3.94 -5.32
CA TRP A 157 16.15 4.29 -6.14
C TRP A 157 16.55 5.74 -5.92
N GLU A 158 15.61 6.68 -5.94
CA GLU A 158 15.86 8.09 -5.63
C GLU A 158 16.46 8.22 -4.23
N HIS A 159 15.84 7.58 -3.23
CA HIS A 159 16.33 7.57 -1.85
C HIS A 159 17.78 7.05 -1.75
N TYR A 160 18.14 6.02 -2.51
CA TYR A 160 19.51 5.49 -2.54
C TYR A 160 20.55 6.54 -3.00
N PHE A 161 20.19 7.40 -3.95
CA PHE A 161 21.11 8.43 -4.47
C PHE A 161 21.05 9.76 -3.70
N THR A 162 19.88 10.14 -3.19
CA THR A 162 19.68 11.42 -2.48
C THR A 162 19.86 11.30 -0.98
N ASN A 163 19.88 10.08 -0.44
CA ASN A 163 19.83 9.77 0.99
C ASN A 163 18.59 10.33 1.70
N THR A 164 17.54 10.71 0.97
CA THR A 164 16.29 11.23 1.55
C THR A 164 15.10 10.62 0.81
N LEU A 165 14.19 9.99 1.55
CA LEU A 165 12.96 9.45 0.97
C LEU A 165 11.96 10.60 0.84
N VAL A 166 11.65 10.99 -0.39
CA VAL A 166 10.72 12.09 -0.67
C VAL A 166 9.38 11.49 -1.09
N LEU A 167 8.35 11.71 -0.29
CA LEU A 167 6.98 11.33 -0.63
C LEU A 167 6.25 12.55 -1.21
N PRO A 168 5.76 12.47 -2.47
CA PRO A 168 5.04 13.56 -3.10
C PRO A 168 3.66 13.80 -2.46
N ILE A 169 2.99 14.88 -2.90
CA ILE A 169 1.67 15.31 -2.40
C ILE A 169 0.62 14.19 -2.48
N VAL A 170 0.69 13.36 -3.53
CA VAL A 170 -0.10 12.15 -3.67
C VAL A 170 0.88 11.00 -3.83
N ASN A 171 0.88 10.07 -2.89
CA ASN A 171 1.82 8.96 -2.87
C ASN A 171 1.16 7.62 -2.53
N GLY A 172 1.85 6.54 -2.87
CA GLY A 172 1.39 5.17 -2.63
C GLY A 172 1.11 4.87 -1.15
N PRO A 173 2.09 5.06 -0.24
CA PRO A 173 1.93 4.73 1.18
C PRO A 173 0.78 5.45 1.89
N THR A 174 0.42 6.67 1.45
CA THR A 174 -0.66 7.45 2.07
C THR A 174 -1.97 7.37 1.29
N GLU A 175 -2.09 8.08 0.17
CA GLU A 175 -3.32 8.16 -0.61
C GLU A 175 -3.64 6.85 -1.33
N GLY A 176 -2.62 6.15 -1.81
CA GLY A 176 -2.78 4.87 -2.51
C GLY A 176 -3.41 3.80 -1.62
N LEU A 177 -2.81 3.54 -0.44
CA LEU A 177 -3.36 2.60 0.54
C LEU A 177 -4.76 3.04 1.00
N MET A 178 -4.97 4.35 1.21
CA MET A 178 -6.28 4.88 1.56
C MET A 178 -7.35 4.60 0.50
N LEU A 179 -7.02 4.86 -0.77
CA LEU A 179 -7.92 4.58 -1.87
C LEU A 179 -8.27 3.09 -1.92
N ILE A 180 -7.29 2.21 -1.73
CA ILE A 180 -7.49 0.76 -1.79
C ILE A 180 -8.41 0.27 -0.67
N TYR A 181 -8.20 0.66 0.60
CA TYR A 181 -9.12 0.21 1.66
C TYR A 181 -10.51 0.82 1.53
N VAL A 182 -10.64 2.04 0.99
CA VAL A 182 -11.95 2.60 0.66
C VAL A 182 -12.62 1.78 -0.44
N CYS A 183 -11.89 1.38 -1.49
CA CYS A 183 -12.40 0.49 -2.53
C CYS A 183 -12.87 -0.85 -1.97
N HIS A 184 -12.10 -1.46 -1.07
CA HIS A 184 -12.51 -2.68 -0.35
C HIS A 184 -13.84 -2.49 0.40
N ILE A 185 -13.96 -1.41 1.17
CA ILE A 185 -15.18 -1.09 1.94
C ILE A 185 -16.37 -0.80 1.02
N VAL A 186 -16.17 -0.06 -0.08
CA VAL A 186 -17.23 0.17 -1.07
C VAL A 186 -17.67 -1.15 -1.71
N THR A 187 -16.73 -2.05 -1.99
CA THR A 187 -17.02 -3.36 -2.58
C THR A 187 -17.80 -4.27 -1.65
N PHE A 188 -17.65 -4.11 -0.33
CA PHE A 188 -18.55 -4.76 0.64
C PHE A 188 -20.03 -4.37 0.41
N PHE A 189 -20.32 -3.15 -0.08
CA PHE A 189 -21.67 -2.65 -0.38
C PHE A 189 -22.12 -2.80 -1.84
N THR A 190 -21.20 -2.88 -2.80
CA THR A 190 -21.55 -3.10 -4.22
C THR A 190 -21.45 -4.57 -4.66
N GLY A 191 -20.49 -5.32 -4.15
CA GLY A 191 -20.13 -6.68 -4.61
C GLY A 191 -18.97 -6.63 -5.62
N ALA A 192 -18.21 -7.73 -5.72
CA ALA A 192 -17.03 -7.81 -6.58
C ALA A 192 -17.39 -7.68 -8.07
N GLU A 193 -18.58 -8.12 -8.47
CA GLU A 193 -19.11 -8.04 -9.83
C GLU A 193 -19.20 -6.59 -10.34
N TRP A 194 -19.33 -5.62 -9.41
CA TRP A 194 -19.29 -4.20 -9.73
C TRP A 194 -17.99 -3.79 -10.44
N TRP A 195 -16.88 -4.49 -10.20
CA TRP A 195 -15.61 -4.24 -10.87
C TRP A 195 -15.51 -4.90 -12.24
N ALA A 196 -16.02 -6.12 -12.37
CA ALA A 196 -15.86 -6.94 -13.58
C ALA A 196 -16.90 -6.68 -14.67
N GLN A 197 -18.08 -6.18 -14.30
CA GLN A 197 -19.10 -5.80 -15.28
C GLN A 197 -18.70 -4.54 -16.07
N ASP A 198 -19.40 -4.30 -17.19
CA ASP A 198 -19.22 -3.08 -17.97
C ASP A 198 -19.36 -1.82 -17.12
N PHE A 199 -18.44 -0.86 -17.28
CA PHE A 199 -18.35 0.31 -16.41
C PHE A 199 -19.63 1.13 -16.36
N ARG A 200 -20.43 1.15 -17.42
CA ARG A 200 -21.69 1.92 -17.49
C ARG A 200 -22.74 1.36 -16.54
N LYS A 201 -22.70 0.04 -16.30
CA LYS A 201 -23.56 -0.61 -15.30
C LYS A 201 -23.09 -0.29 -13.89
N SER A 202 -21.78 -0.19 -13.68
CA SER A 202 -21.18 0.14 -12.38
C SER A 202 -21.36 1.60 -12.00
N VAL A 203 -21.33 2.52 -12.98
CA VAL A 203 -21.51 3.96 -12.77
C VAL A 203 -22.57 4.52 -13.75
N PRO A 204 -23.88 4.28 -13.49
CA PRO A 204 -24.95 4.66 -14.42
C PRO A 204 -25.00 6.16 -14.74
N LEU A 205 -24.51 7.01 -13.84
CA LEU A 205 -24.41 8.46 -14.03
C LEU A 205 -23.50 8.86 -15.20
N LEU A 206 -22.61 7.98 -15.65
CA LEU A 206 -21.68 8.20 -16.77
C LEU A 206 -22.07 7.43 -18.04
N ASN A 207 -23.29 6.87 -18.11
CA ASN A 207 -23.75 6.09 -19.25
C ASN A 207 -23.85 6.92 -20.56
N TRP A 208 -23.89 8.25 -20.45
CA TRP A 208 -23.94 9.17 -21.59
C TRP A 208 -22.59 9.38 -22.30
N VAL A 209 -21.47 8.87 -21.75
CA VAL A 209 -20.14 9.01 -22.35
C VAL A 209 -20.04 8.11 -23.60
N PRO A 210 -20.07 8.68 -24.82
CA PRO A 210 -20.33 7.90 -26.04
C PRO A 210 -19.08 7.23 -26.64
N LEU A 211 -17.92 7.33 -25.98
CA LEU A 211 -16.61 7.05 -26.59
C LEU A 211 -15.82 5.90 -25.96
N VAL A 212 -16.38 5.18 -24.99
CA VAL A 212 -15.67 4.07 -24.32
C VAL A 212 -16.14 2.72 -24.90
N PRO A 213 -15.27 1.87 -25.46
CA PRO A 213 -15.64 0.50 -25.81
C PRO A 213 -16.26 -0.24 -24.60
N GLU A 214 -16.94 -1.37 -24.81
CA GLU A 214 -17.31 -2.23 -23.67
C GLU A 214 -16.04 -2.61 -22.91
N ILE A 215 -15.98 -2.22 -21.63
CA ILE A 215 -14.80 -2.39 -20.78
C ILE A 215 -15.25 -2.53 -19.33
N SER A 216 -14.60 -3.43 -18.60
CA SER A 216 -14.84 -3.59 -17.17
C SER A 216 -14.43 -2.33 -16.41
N LEU A 217 -15.07 -2.08 -15.26
CA LEU A 217 -14.67 -0.98 -14.40
C LEU A 217 -13.22 -1.12 -13.92
N TYR A 218 -12.76 -2.33 -13.56
CA TYR A 218 -11.36 -2.55 -13.18
C TYR A 218 -10.41 -2.20 -14.34
N GLY A 219 -10.81 -2.42 -15.59
CA GLY A 219 -10.02 -2.10 -16.78
C GLY A 219 -9.82 -0.59 -16.94
N ILE A 220 -10.88 0.20 -16.71
CA ILE A 220 -10.77 1.66 -16.70
C ILE A 220 -9.87 2.13 -15.56
N VAL A 221 -10.07 1.62 -14.34
CA VAL A 221 -9.23 2.00 -13.20
C VAL A 221 -7.77 1.66 -13.45
N LEU A 222 -7.49 0.48 -14.01
CA LEU A 222 -6.13 0.08 -14.38
C LEU A 222 -5.51 1.06 -15.40
N PHE A 223 -6.24 1.41 -16.46
CA PHE A 223 -5.77 2.38 -17.45
C PHE A 223 -5.46 3.75 -16.83
N LEU A 224 -6.38 4.28 -16.00
CA LEU A 224 -6.20 5.56 -15.33
C LEU A 224 -5.01 5.55 -14.38
N MET A 225 -4.84 4.47 -13.61
CA MET A 225 -3.70 4.33 -12.70
C MET A 225 -2.38 4.26 -13.45
N ILE A 226 -2.30 3.54 -14.58
CA ILE A 226 -1.10 3.55 -15.42
C ILE A 226 -0.82 4.96 -15.95
N ALA A 227 -1.83 5.63 -16.50
CA ALA A 227 -1.69 6.94 -17.11
C ALA A 227 -1.28 8.04 -16.13
N PHE A 228 -1.81 8.02 -14.91
CA PHE A 228 -1.66 9.12 -13.95
C PHE A 228 -0.78 8.80 -12.74
N ALA A 229 -0.54 7.53 -12.41
CA ALA A 229 0.35 7.15 -11.31
C ALA A 229 1.72 6.63 -11.81
N VAL A 230 1.74 5.79 -12.85
CA VAL A 230 2.99 5.17 -13.31
C VAL A 230 3.77 6.06 -14.29
N ILE A 231 3.12 6.55 -15.35
CA ILE A 231 3.80 7.35 -16.40
C ILE A 231 4.49 8.60 -15.81
N PRO A 232 3.86 9.40 -14.93
CA PRO A 232 4.52 10.58 -14.37
C PRO A 232 5.75 10.24 -13.52
N THR A 233 5.72 9.10 -12.83
CA THR A 233 6.85 8.63 -12.00
C THR A 233 8.07 8.24 -12.84
N ILE A 234 7.85 7.76 -14.06
CA ILE A 234 8.95 7.42 -15.00
C ILE A 234 9.38 8.66 -15.81
N GLY A 235 8.44 9.57 -16.08
CA GLY A 235 8.65 10.73 -16.95
C GLY A 235 9.20 11.99 -16.26
N SER A 236 9.25 12.02 -14.92
CA SER A 236 9.87 13.11 -14.18
C SER A 236 11.37 13.15 -14.45
N LYS A 237 11.82 14.18 -15.15
CA LYS A 237 13.24 14.50 -15.39
C LYS A 237 13.87 15.17 -14.19
#